data_AF-A0A352Y5H8-F1
#
_entry.id   AF-A0A352Y5H8-F1
#
_cell.length_a   1.000
_cell.length_b   1.000
_cell.length_c   1.000
_cell.angle_alpha   90.00
_cell.angle_beta   90.00
_cell.angle_gamma   90.00
#
_symmetry.space_group_name_H-M   'P 1'
#
loop_
_entity.id
_entity.type
_entity.pdbx_description
1 polymer ?
#
loop_
_entity_poly.entity_id
_entity_poly.type
_entity_poly.pdbx_seq_one_letter_code
_entity_poly.pdbx_strand_id
1 'polypeptide(L)' 'QRAIEGAVGNLAGVSAVQVDIPTKAVHIDYDPQKVTLAKIEEVLDDTGYTVAK' A
#
# COMPACT_ATOMS: atom_id res chain seq x y z
N GLN A 1 2.35 -9.53 7.49
CA GLN A 1 2.68 -8.12 7.77
C GLN A 1 3.75 -7.59 6.81
N ARG A 2 4.99 -8.12 6.83
CA ARG A 2 6.10 -7.62 6.00
C ARG A 2 5.92 -7.61 4.47
N ALA A 3 5.07 -8.49 3.91
CA ALA A 3 4.89 -8.57 2.46
C ALA A 3 4.27 -7.28 1.88
N ILE A 4 3.33 -6.68 2.61
CA ILE A 4 2.58 -5.52 2.16
C ILE A 4 3.44 -4.25 2.24
N GLU A 5 4.10 -4.08 3.38
CA GLU A 5 5.03 -2.96 3.60
C GLU A 5 6.21 -3.01 2.62
N GLY A 6 6.71 -4.22 2.32
CA GLY A 6 7.76 -4.41 1.32
C GLY A 6 7.28 -4.19 -0.11
N ALA A 7 6.09 -4.67 -0.47
CA ALA A 7 5.57 -4.55 -1.83
C ALA A 7 5.20 -3.10 -2.17
N VAL A 8 4.54 -2.40 -1.25
CA VAL A 8 4.13 -1.00 -1.43
C VAL A 8 5.30 -0.05 -1.13
N GLY A 9 6.10 -0.31 -0.11
CA GLY A 9 7.26 0.53 0.22
C GLY A 9 8.36 0.51 -0.84
N ASN A 10 8.36 -0.50 -1.73
CA ASN A 10 9.29 -0.56 -2.87
C ASN A 10 8.77 0.19 -4.11
N LEU A 11 7.54 0.73 -4.08
CA LEU A 11 7.03 1.58 -5.15
C LEU A 11 7.71 2.95 -5.09
N ALA A 12 8.23 3.39 -6.24
CA ALA A 12 8.84 4.70 -6.37
C ALA A 12 7.79 5.80 -6.13
N GLY A 13 7.93 6.53 -5.02
CA GLY A 13 6.97 7.55 -4.59
C GLY A 13 6.26 7.24 -3.29
N VAL A 14 6.44 6.04 -2.72
CA VAL A 14 5.92 5.73 -1.38
C VAL A 14 6.93 6.19 -0.32
N SER A 15 6.48 7.05 0.59
CA SER A 15 7.27 7.59 1.70
C SER A 15 7.12 6.72 2.95
N ALA A 16 5.90 6.26 3.23
CA ALA A 16 5.62 5.41 4.36
C ALA A 16 4.43 4.50 4.08
N VAL A 17 4.39 3.35 4.75
CA VAL A 17 3.28 2.40 4.68
C VAL A 17 3.01 1.88 6.08
N GLN A 18 1.75 1.85 6.44
CA GLN A 18 1.25 1.43 7.75
C GLN A 18 0.08 0.49 7.51
N VAL A 19 0.18 -0.72 8.03
CA VAL A 19 -0.84 -1.76 7.86
C VAL A 19 -1.53 -2.02 9.20
N ASP A 20 -2.83 -1.82 9.22
CA ASP A 20 -3.68 -2.15 10.35
C ASP A 20 -4.38 -3.48 10.08
N ILE A 21 -3.73 -4.56 10.51
CA ILE A 21 -4.29 -5.92 10.47
C ILE A 21 -5.62 -6.07 11.24
N PRO A 22 -5.81 -5.50 12.45
CA PRO A 22 -7.05 -5.72 13.19
C PRO A 22 -8.29 -5.12 12.50
N THR A 23 -8.12 -4.02 11.74
CA THR A 23 -9.21 -3.37 10.99
C THR A 23 -9.18 -3.68 9.50
N LYS A 24 -8.17 -4.43 9.03
CA LYS A 24 -7.85 -4.62 7.60
C LYS A 24 -7.72 -3.30 6.84
N ALA A 25 -7.20 -2.25 7.47
CA ALA A 25 -6.94 -0.98 6.83
C ALA A 25 -5.46 -0.87 6.45
N VAL A 26 -5.16 -0.12 5.39
CA VAL A 26 -3.79 0.18 4.97
C VAL A 26 -3.67 1.68 4.74
N HIS A 27 -2.78 2.32 5.50
CA HIS A 27 -2.43 3.73 5.35
C HIS A 27 -1.11 3.83 4.59
N ILE A 28 -1.12 4.59 3.50
CA ILE A 28 0.03 4.66 2.59
C ILE A 28 0.28 6.13 2.33
N ASP A 29 1.44 6.59 2.78
CA ASP A 29 1.91 7.93 2.50
C ASP A 29 2.71 7.87 1.19
N TYR A 30 2.12 8.41 0.12
CA TYR A 30 2.70 8.34 -1.21
C TYR A 30 2.54 9.66 -1.94
N ASP A 31 3.46 9.91 -2.87
CA ASP A 31 3.43 11.07 -3.74
C ASP A 31 2.53 10.77 -4.96
N PRO A 32 1.34 11.41 -5.06
CA PRO A 32 0.41 11.19 -6.16
C PRO A 32 0.97 11.62 -7.53
N GLN A 33 2.09 12.35 -7.56
CA GLN A 33 2.78 12.69 -8.81
C GLN A 33 3.69 11.54 -9.31
N LYS A 34 4.09 10.62 -8.44
CA LYS A 34 5.00 9.51 -8.76
C LYS A 34 4.31 8.15 -8.78
N VAL A 35 3.32 7.95 -7.92
CA VAL A 35 2.57 6.69 -7.82
C VAL A 35 1.10 6.99 -7.55
N THR A 36 0.22 6.17 -8.12
CA THR A 36 -1.23 6.33 -7.96
C THR A 36 -1.79 5.23 -7.07
N LEU A 37 -2.89 5.55 -6.40
CA LEU A 37 -3.67 4.63 -5.57
C LEU A 37 -3.99 3.32 -6.31
N ALA A 38 -4.39 3.40 -7.58
CA ALA A 38 -4.67 2.24 -8.42
C ALA A 38 -3.44 1.31 -8.58
N LYS A 39 -2.23 1.87 -8.68
CA LYS A 39 -1.00 1.07 -8.80
C LYS A 39 -0.66 0.37 -7.49
N ILE A 40 -0.98 1.01 -6.38
CA ILE A 40 -0.79 0.46 -5.04
C ILE A 40 -1.82 -0.65 -4.79
N GLU A 41 -3.09 -0.44 -5.18
CA GLU A 41 -4.14 -1.46 -5.14
C GLU A 41 -3.79 -2.68 -5.98
N GLU A 42 -3.23 -2.50 -7.19
CA GLU A 42 -2.79 -3.60 -8.07
C GLU A 42 -1.74 -4.50 -7.40
N VAL A 43 -0.81 -3.90 -6.64
CA VAL A 43 0.22 -4.63 -5.89
C VAL A 43 -0.35 -5.32 -4.65
N LEU A 44 -1.39 -4.75 -4.06
CA LEU A 44 -2.06 -5.27 -2.87
C LEU A 44 -3.07 -6.38 -3.17
N ASP A 45 -3.73 -6.34 -4.33
CA ASP A 45 -4.66 -7.35 -4.81
C ASP A 45 -3.99 -8.72 -4.90
N ASP A 46 -2.72 -8.75 -5.34
CA ASP A 46 -1.87 -9.94 -5.38
C ASP A 46 -1.62 -10.54 -3.96
N THR A 47 -1.72 -9.71 -2.92
CA THR A 47 -1.53 -10.12 -1.52
C THR A 47 -2.83 -10.51 -0.81
N GLY A 48 -4.00 -10.28 -1.43
CA GLY A 48 -5.31 -10.55 -0.84
C GLY A 48 -5.77 -9.54 0.22
N TYR A 49 -5.21 -8.33 0.23
CA TYR A 49 -5.59 -7.24 1.14
C TYR A 49 -6.23 -6.08 0.38
N THR A 50 -7.32 -5.53 0.91
CA THR A 50 -8.08 -4.43 0.30
C THR A 50 -7.63 -3.09 0.89
N VAL A 51 -7.29 -2.10 0.06
CA VAL A 51 -7.04 -0.73 0.53
C VAL A 51 -8.37 -0.12 0.97
N ALA A 52 -8.47 0.29 2.23
CA ALA A 52 -9.60 1.08 2.71
C ALA A 52 -9.40 2.54 2.26
N LYS A 53 -10.40 3.08 1.58
CA LYS A 53 -10.42 4.43 1.02
C LYS A 53 -10.78 5.49 2.07
#